data_AF-A0A2M9J1V4-F1
#
_entry.id   AF-A0A2M9J1V4-F1
#
_cell.length_a   1.000
_cell.length_b   1.000
_cell.length_c   1.000
_cell.angle_alpha   90.00
_cell.angle_beta   90.00
_cell.angle_gamma   90.00
#
_symmetry.space_group_name_H-M   'P 1'
#
loop_
_entity.id
_entity.type
_entity.pdbx_description
1 polymer ?
#
loop_
_entity_poly.entity_id
_entity_poly.type
_entity_poly.pdbx_seq_one_letter_code
_entity_poly.pdbx_strand_id
1 'polypeptide(L)'
;MRAMRHEQGVSAQLLADRMTELGYPTKRSALANVESGRRKEISVDYLVAAAEALNTDLLTVLVRCQLVACPACKGSPPGGFTCNSCGAAS
;
A
#
# COMPACT_ATOMS: atom_id res chain seq x y z
N MET A 1 1.36 1.60 -3.51
CA MET A 1 1.17 2.33 -2.22
C MET A 1 2.42 2.34 -1.32
N ARG A 2 3.05 1.18 -1.01
CA ARG A 2 4.21 1.11 -0.11
C ARG A 2 5.38 2.05 -0.47
N ALA A 3 5.79 2.10 -1.74
CA ALA A 3 6.89 2.94 -2.19
C ALA A 3 6.60 4.43 -1.94
N MET A 4 5.42 4.90 -2.35
CA MET A 4 4.94 6.26 -2.11
C MET A 4 4.94 6.62 -0.62
N ARG A 5 4.47 5.71 0.23
CA ARG A 5 4.46 5.90 1.68
C ARG A 5 5.89 6.00 2.24
N HIS A 6 6.84 5.21 1.72
CA HIS A 6 8.25 5.28 2.11
C HIS A 6 8.93 6.57 1.66
N GLU A 7 8.66 7.04 0.44
CA GLU A 7 9.18 8.30 -0.11
C GLU A 7 8.74 9.51 0.74
N GLN A 8 7.53 9.45 1.31
CA GLN A 8 7.01 10.46 2.22
C GLN A 8 7.43 10.26 3.69
N GLY A 9 8.23 9.23 4.02
CA GLY A 9 8.62 8.92 5.40
C GLY A 9 7.45 8.48 6.30
N VAL A 10 6.31 8.11 5.72
CA VAL A 10 5.11 7.72 6.47
C VAL A 10 5.22 6.24 6.85
N SER A 11 4.97 5.91 8.11
CA SER A 11 4.90 4.51 8.54
C SER A 11 3.54 3.89 8.19
N ALA A 12 3.48 2.57 8.03
CA ALA A 12 2.20 1.89 7.78
C ALA A 12 1.20 2.03 8.95
N GLN A 13 1.70 2.24 10.17
CA GLN A 13 0.86 2.52 11.33
C GLN A 13 0.27 3.93 11.23
N LEU A 14 1.13 4.93 10.98
CA LEU A 14 0.70 6.32 10.83
C LEU A 14 -0.32 6.50 9.70
N LEU A 15 -0.15 5.79 8.59
CA LEU A 15 -1.16 5.81 7.51
C LEU A 15 -2.49 5.21 7.98
N ALA A 16 -2.47 4.10 8.74
CA ALA A 16 -3.69 3.49 9.26
C ALA A 16 -4.41 4.42 10.25
N ASP A 17 -3.65 5.09 11.11
CA ASP A 17 -4.16 6.02 12.10
C ASP A 17 -4.82 7.21 11.40
N ARG A 18 -4.14 7.84 10.43
CA ARG A 18 -4.70 8.93 9.62
C ARG A 18 -5.97 8.55 8.87
N MET A 19 -5.99 7.37 8.23
CA MET A 19 -7.21 6.89 7.56
C MET A 19 -8.36 6.70 8.56
N THR A 20 -8.05 6.24 9.77
CA THR A 20 -9.03 6.06 10.85
C THR A 20 -9.54 7.41 11.36
N GLU A 21 -8.67 8.41 11.52
CA GLU A 21 -9.02 9.79 11.87
C GLU A 21 -9.92 10.44 10.81
N LEU A 22 -9.74 10.10 9.54
CA LEU A 22 -10.60 10.51 8.42
C LEU A 22 -11.92 9.74 8.34
N GLY A 23 -12.21 8.87 9.30
CA GLY A 23 -13.47 8.12 9.38
C GLY A 23 -13.47 6.79 8.61
N TYR A 24 -12.34 6.36 8.06
CA TYR A 24 -12.18 5.02 7.47
C TYR A 24 -11.44 4.10 8.44
N PRO A 25 -12.15 3.34 9.30
CA PRO A 25 -11.52 2.49 10.31
C PRO A 25 -10.70 1.39 9.65
N THR A 26 -9.38 1.42 9.84
CA THR A 26 -8.46 0.45 9.25
C THR A 26 -7.34 0.10 10.22
N LYS A 27 -6.64 -1.01 9.95
CA LYS A 27 -5.52 -1.50 10.76
C LYS A 27 -4.26 -1.55 9.92
N ARG A 28 -3.10 -1.40 10.57
CA ARG A 28 -1.78 -1.58 9.94
C ARG A 28 -1.66 -2.90 9.17
N SER A 29 -2.23 -4.00 9.69
CA SER A 29 -2.21 -5.30 9.02
C SER A 29 -3.04 -5.33 7.73
N ALA A 30 -4.17 -4.62 7.69
CA ALA A 30 -4.98 -4.48 6.49
C ALA A 30 -4.23 -3.70 5.40
N LEU A 31 -3.54 -2.62 5.80
CA LEU A 31 -2.63 -1.86 4.94
C LEU A 31 -1.49 -2.74 4.39
N ALA A 32 -0.84 -3.54 5.24
CA ALA A 32 0.21 -4.46 4.81
C ALA A 32 -0.27 -5.50 3.79
N ASN A 33 -1.51 -5.99 3.94
CA ASN A 33 -2.11 -6.93 2.98
C ASN A 33 -2.39 -6.28 1.62
N VAL A 34 -2.82 -5.01 1.60
CA VAL A 34 -2.99 -4.25 0.35
C VAL A 34 -1.63 -3.97 -0.29
N GLU A 35 -0.67 -3.50 0.49
CA GLU A 35 0.66 -3.15 0.00
C GLU A 35 1.46 -4.33 -0.55
N SER A 36 1.27 -5.53 0.03
CA SER A 36 1.90 -6.77 -0.44
C SER A 36 1.15 -7.42 -1.61
N GLY A 37 -0.03 -6.90 -1.99
CA GLY A 37 -0.88 -7.51 -3.01
C GLY A 37 -1.60 -8.79 -2.56
N ARG A 38 -1.51 -9.18 -1.27
CA ARG A 38 -2.31 -10.28 -0.70
C ARG A 38 -3.80 -9.99 -0.81
N ARG A 39 -4.18 -8.71 -0.67
CA ARG A 39 -5.54 -8.24 -0.93
C ARG A 39 -5.59 -7.67 -2.36
N LYS A 40 -6.22 -8.42 -3.26
CA LYS A 40 -6.37 -8.05 -4.69
C LYS A 40 -7.45 -7.02 -4.94
N GLU A 41 -8.45 -6.95 -4.06
CA GLU A 41 -9.60 -6.07 -4.19
C GLU A 41 -9.64 -5.06 -3.05
N ILE A 42 -9.73 -3.78 -3.42
CA ILE A 42 -9.84 -2.65 -2.50
C ILE A 42 -11.01 -1.77 -2.96
N SER A 43 -11.78 -1.28 -1.99
CA SER A 43 -12.89 -0.38 -2.28
C SER A 43 -12.39 0.99 -2.74
N VAL A 44 -13.23 1.73 -3.44
CA VAL A 44 -12.93 3.13 -3.80
C VAL A 44 -12.78 3.98 -2.54
N ASP A 45 -13.62 3.78 -1.52
CA ASP A 45 -13.53 4.48 -0.24
C ASP A 45 -12.16 4.30 0.43
N TYR A 46 -11.60 3.09 0.36
CA TYR A 46 -10.25 2.81 0.88
C TYR A 46 -9.19 3.64 0.13
N LEU A 47 -9.31 3.72 -1.20
CA LEU A 47 -8.38 4.49 -2.03
C LEU A 47 -8.51 6.00 -1.78
N VAL A 48 -9.72 6.51 -1.63
CA VAL A 48 -9.99 7.92 -1.30
C VAL A 48 -9.39 8.28 0.05
N ALA A 49 -9.69 7.50 1.10
CA ALA A 49 -9.14 7.72 2.43
C ALA A 49 -7.60 7.61 2.45
N ALA A 50 -7.02 6.69 1.68
CA ALA A 50 -5.57 6.57 1.57
C ALA A 50 -4.93 7.76 0.83
N ALA A 51 -5.58 8.28 -0.22
CA ALA A 51 -5.12 9.46 -0.96
C ALA A 51 -5.11 10.70 -0.07
N GLU A 52 -6.20 10.92 0.67
CA GLU A 52 -6.32 12.02 1.61
C GLU A 52 -5.30 11.91 2.75
N ALA A 53 -5.16 10.73 3.35
CA ALA A 53 -4.18 10.48 4.42
C ALA A 53 -2.70 10.65 3.98
N LEU A 54 -2.43 10.51 2.68
CA LEU A 54 -1.11 10.69 2.05
C LEU A 54 -0.94 12.08 1.43
N ASN A 55 -1.93 12.98 1.58
CA ASN A 55 -1.97 14.31 0.97
C ASN A 55 -1.64 14.27 -0.53
N THR A 56 -2.28 13.35 -1.26
CA THR A 56 -2.06 13.16 -2.70
C THR A 56 -3.39 12.93 -3.43
N ASP A 57 -3.37 12.95 -4.76
CA ASP A 57 -4.56 12.74 -5.56
C ASP A 57 -4.90 11.25 -5.74
N LEU A 58 -6.19 10.96 -5.89
CA LEU A 58 -6.71 9.59 -6.03
C LEU A 58 -6.09 8.85 -7.22
N LEU A 59 -5.84 9.54 -8.34
CA LEU A 59 -5.27 8.91 -9.53
C LEU A 59 -3.83 8.50 -9.29
N THR A 60 -3.03 9.33 -8.62
CA THR A 60 -1.67 8.98 -8.19
C THR A 60 -1.67 7.74 -7.31
N VAL A 61 -2.58 7.64 -6.34
CA VAL A 61 -2.69 6.43 -5.51
C VAL A 61 -3.05 5.22 -6.36
N LEU A 62 -4.08 5.32 -7.20
CA LEU A 62 -4.56 4.20 -8.02
C LEU A 62 -3.49 3.70 -8.97
N VAL A 63 -2.87 4.61 -9.72
CA VAL A 63 -1.77 4.33 -10.65
C VAL A 63 -0.59 3.71 -9.90
N ARG A 64 -0.16 4.26 -8.76
CA ARG A 64 0.97 3.72 -7.97
C ARG A 64 0.60 2.52 -7.09
N CYS A 65 -0.66 2.15 -7.03
CA CYS A 65 -1.13 0.92 -6.39
C CYS A 65 -1.27 -0.22 -7.40
N GLN A 66 -1.58 0.10 -8.67
CA GLN A 66 -1.69 -0.86 -9.76
C GLN A 66 -0.42 -1.05 -10.59
N LEU A 67 0.44 -0.02 -10.73
CA LEU A 67 1.57 -0.13 -11.63
C LEU A 67 2.71 -0.98 -11.07
N VAL A 68 2.74 -2.16 -11.68
CA VAL A 68 3.89 -2.85 -12.27
C VAL A 68 4.89 -3.32 -11.24
N ALA A 69 4.80 -4.64 -11.01
CA ALA A 69 5.92 -5.54 -10.82
C ALA A 69 7.12 -4.82 -10.19
N CYS A 70 7.16 -4.81 -8.85
CA CYS A 70 8.20 -4.16 -8.08
C CYS A 70 9.56 -4.20 -8.79
N PRO A 71 10.27 -3.07 -8.92
CA PRO A 71 11.54 -3.05 -9.64
C PRO A 71 12.56 -4.05 -9.10
N ALA A 72 12.44 -4.47 -7.83
CA ALA A 72 13.27 -5.51 -7.23
C ALA A 72 12.76 -6.94 -7.51
N CYS A 73 11.48 -7.23 -7.27
CA CYS A 73 10.95 -8.61 -7.31
C CYS A 73 10.27 -8.99 -8.64
N LYS A 74 9.97 -8.00 -9.49
CA LYS A 74 9.11 -8.12 -10.67
C LYS A 74 7.78 -8.86 -10.43
N GLY A 75 7.31 -8.90 -9.18
CA GLY A 75 6.11 -9.64 -8.77
C GLY A 75 6.33 -11.11 -8.40
N SER A 76 7.54 -11.65 -8.59
CA SER A 76 7.88 -13.04 -8.26
C SER A 76 9.27 -13.10 -7.62
N PRO A 77 9.37 -13.00 -6.27
CA PRO A 77 10.64 -13.24 -5.59
C PRO A 77 11.12 -14.70 -5.80
N PRO A 78 12.41 -14.99 -5.56
CA PRO A 78 12.93 -16.36 -5.60
C PRO A 78 12.28 -17.23 -4.52
N GLY A 79 12.06 -18.51 -4.81
CA GLY A 79 11.38 -19.45 -3.91
C GLY A 79 11.91 -19.42 -2.48
N GLY A 80 11.00 -19.27 -1.50
CA GLY A 80 11.35 -19.18 -0.08
C GLY A 80 11.78 -17.79 0.41
N PHE A 81 11.81 -16.77 -0.45
CA PHE A 81 12.16 -15.40 -0.07
C PHE A 81 10.96 -14.45 -0.10
N THR A 82 10.89 -13.57 0.89
CA THR A 82 10.00 -12.40 0.86
C THR A 82 10.78 -11.21 0.33
N CYS A 83 10.26 -10.52 -0.67
CA CYS A 83 10.89 -9.31 -1.15
C CYS A 83 10.72 -8.18 -0.14
N ASN A 84 11.84 -7.67 0.36
CA ASN A 84 11.82 -6.56 1.32
C ASN A 84 11.37 -5.23 0.73
N SER A 85 11.28 -5.08 -0.59
CA SER A 85 10.78 -3.86 -1.25
C SER A 85 9.27 -3.89 -1.54
N CYS A 86 8.74 -5.03 -2.01
CA CYS A 86 7.31 -5.19 -2.37
C CYS A 86 6.49 -5.96 -1.34
N GLY A 87 7.12 -6.80 -0.51
CA GLY A 87 6.42 -7.69 0.43
C GLY A 87 5.83 -8.94 -0.23
N ALA A 88 6.02 -9.15 -1.54
CA ALA A 88 5.65 -10.38 -2.20
C ALA A 88 6.47 -11.55 -1.65
N ALA A 89 5.89 -12.75 -1.63
CA ALA A 89 6.54 -14.00 -1.26
C ALA A 89 6.15 -15.07 -2.30
N SER A 90 7.05 -16.03 -2.52
CA SER A 90 6.93 -17.13 -3.49
C SER A 90 7.15 -18.48 -2.81
#